data_AF-A0A8G0LCU1-F1
#
_entry.id   AF-A0A8G0LCU1-F1
#
_cell.length_a   1.000
_cell.length_b   1.000
_cell.length_c   1.000
_cell.angle_alpha   90.00
_cell.angle_beta   90.00
_cell.angle_gamma   90.00
#
_symmetry.space_group_name_H-M   'P 1'
#
loop_
_entity.id
_entity.type
_entity.pdbx_description
1 polymer ?
#
loop_
_entity_poly.entity_id
_entity_poly.type
_entity_poly.pdbx_seq_one_letter_code
_entity_poly.pdbx_strand_id
1 'polypeptide(L)'
;MNFYADPLWDSSALDSQIGKVFADRSLQLEQLAASFMTDARHFFHHCQKSWVWPRLQSLALTSSLLCSTSSREGAAALLRAAAKSALNMPKLHTMALWYGARREACAFIYKIRAGTASITSRSTWHMDLNHYPGVIRAWNNVSFKALHRDIHVCQGLIQEVIESHGDAIHYLRLPCTVIDPVSLWQIRREAARSRINAN
;
A
#
# COMPACT_ATOMS: atom_id res chain seq x y z
N MET A 1 -5.03 -35.77 -9.16
CA MET A 1 -5.43 -35.20 -10.46
C MET A 1 -5.26 -33.69 -10.34
N ASN A 2 -4.13 -33.18 -10.83
CA ASN A 2 -3.71 -31.78 -10.69
C ASN A 2 -4.35 -30.92 -11.79
N PHE A 3 -5.07 -29.86 -11.43
CA PHE A 3 -5.29 -28.60 -12.17
C PHE A 3 -5.95 -27.66 -11.13
N TYR A 4 -5.29 -26.70 -10.47
CA TYR A 4 -4.64 -25.50 -10.98
C TYR A 4 -3.42 -25.15 -10.10
N ALA A 5 -2.22 -25.38 -10.63
CA ALA A 5 -1.11 -24.49 -10.34
C ALA A 5 -1.25 -23.36 -11.37
N ASP A 6 -1.60 -22.16 -10.90
CA ASP A 6 -1.68 -20.98 -11.74
C ASP A 6 -0.27 -20.70 -12.32
N PRO A 7 -0.08 -20.64 -13.66
CA PRO A 7 1.24 -20.57 -14.28
C PRO A 7 1.82 -19.14 -14.29
N LEU A 8 1.64 -18.38 -13.20
CA LEU A 8 2.07 -16.97 -13.12
C LEU A 8 3.39 -16.75 -12.39
N TRP A 9 4.23 -17.77 -12.16
CA TRP A 9 5.49 -17.59 -11.41
C TRP A 9 6.80 -17.82 -12.17
N ASP A 10 6.75 -17.89 -13.49
CA ASP A 10 7.91 -17.48 -14.33
C ASP A 10 7.95 -15.94 -14.53
N SER A 11 7.09 -15.22 -13.79
CA SER A 11 6.71 -13.80 -13.94
C SER A 11 7.55 -12.81 -13.12
N SER A 12 8.44 -13.27 -12.24
CA SER A 12 9.20 -12.37 -11.34
C SER A 12 9.97 -11.27 -12.09
N ALA A 13 10.53 -11.59 -13.26
CA ALA A 13 11.26 -10.63 -14.07
C ALA A 13 10.32 -9.58 -14.71
N LEU A 14 9.17 -10.01 -15.21
CA LEU A 14 8.16 -9.12 -15.80
C LEU A 14 7.54 -8.21 -14.73
N ASP A 15 7.15 -8.76 -13.59
CA ASP A 15 6.65 -8.01 -12.44
C ASP A 15 7.68 -6.94 -12.01
N SER A 16 8.96 -7.33 -11.91
CA SER A 16 10.05 -6.40 -11.62
C SER A 16 10.18 -5.29 -12.67
N GLN A 17 10.05 -5.60 -13.96
CA GLN A 17 10.08 -4.61 -15.05
C GLN A 17 8.89 -3.65 -14.99
N ILE A 18 7.69 -4.14 -14.67
CA ILE A 18 6.50 -3.30 -14.47
C ILE A 18 6.73 -2.35 -13.29
N GLY A 19 7.27 -2.86 -12.17
CA GLY A 19 7.70 -2.07 -11.02
C GLY A 19 8.66 -0.94 -11.40
N LYS A 20 9.67 -1.25 -12.24
CA LYS A 20 10.60 -0.24 -12.77
C LYS A 20 9.88 0.84 -13.57
N VAL A 21 8.99 0.45 -14.50
CA VAL A 21 8.25 1.41 -15.33
C VAL A 21 7.41 2.34 -14.48
N PHE A 22 6.70 1.83 -13.46
CA PHE A 22 5.94 2.68 -12.56
C PHE A 22 6.86 3.62 -11.76
N ALA A 23 7.99 3.13 -11.27
CA ALA A 23 8.97 3.93 -10.54
C ALA A 23 9.49 5.09 -11.41
N ASP A 24 9.92 4.80 -12.65
CA ASP A 24 10.40 5.81 -13.61
C ASP A 24 9.30 6.84 -13.94
N ARG A 25 8.08 6.39 -14.24
CA ARG A 25 6.97 7.28 -14.62
C ARG A 25 6.49 8.14 -13.46
N SER A 26 6.53 7.63 -12.24
CA SER A 26 6.06 8.35 -11.05
C SER A 26 6.79 9.68 -10.82
N LEU A 27 8.03 9.84 -11.29
CA LEU A 27 8.81 11.08 -11.18
C LEU A 27 8.11 12.31 -11.78
N GLN A 28 7.21 12.10 -12.75
CA GLN A 28 6.52 13.16 -13.48
C GLN A 28 5.04 13.32 -13.09
N LEU A 29 4.56 12.54 -12.13
CA LEU A 29 3.15 12.51 -11.74
C LEU A 29 2.90 13.27 -10.44
N GLU A 30 1.67 13.76 -10.28
CA GLU A 30 1.17 14.25 -8.99
C GLU A 30 0.50 13.15 -8.18
N GLN A 31 -0.08 12.16 -8.85
CA GLN A 31 -0.82 11.07 -8.25
C GLN A 31 -0.47 9.79 -8.99
N LEU A 32 -0.19 8.71 -8.27
CA LEU A 32 -0.07 7.38 -8.83
C LEU A 32 -0.82 6.39 -7.94
N ALA A 33 -1.76 5.65 -8.53
CA ALA A 33 -2.35 4.48 -7.92
C ALA A 33 -2.17 3.29 -8.87
N ALA A 34 -1.47 2.25 -8.40
CA ALA A 34 -1.29 1.01 -9.14
C ALA A 34 -1.70 -0.16 -8.24
N SER A 35 -2.86 -0.73 -8.54
CA SER A 35 -3.48 -1.80 -7.76
C SER A 35 -3.26 -3.15 -8.45
N PHE A 36 -2.63 -4.11 -7.76
CA PHE A 36 -2.36 -5.47 -8.27
C PHE A 36 -1.60 -5.57 -9.61
N MET A 37 -1.00 -4.48 -10.11
CA MET A 37 -0.21 -4.50 -11.36
C MET A 37 1.23 -4.95 -11.15
N THR A 38 1.78 -4.67 -9.97
CA THR A 38 3.13 -5.09 -9.56
C THR A 38 3.20 -5.06 -8.03
N ASP A 39 4.08 -5.87 -7.44
CA ASP A 39 4.36 -5.75 -6.02
C ASP A 39 5.17 -4.48 -5.73
N ALA A 40 4.73 -3.67 -4.75
CA ALA A 40 5.38 -2.42 -4.38
C ALA A 40 6.87 -2.58 -4.05
N ARG A 41 7.32 -3.76 -3.61
CA ARG A 41 8.75 -4.03 -3.41
C ARG A 41 9.56 -3.81 -4.69
N HIS A 42 9.01 -4.14 -5.86
CA HIS A 42 9.67 -3.96 -7.15
C HIS A 42 9.74 -2.48 -7.52
N PHE A 43 8.65 -1.72 -7.30
CA PHE A 43 8.66 -0.26 -7.45
C PHE A 43 9.80 0.38 -6.64
N PHE A 44 9.87 0.10 -5.33
CA PHE A 44 10.87 0.73 -4.46
C PHE A 44 12.29 0.19 -4.68
N HIS A 45 12.44 -1.05 -5.16
CA HIS A 45 13.74 -1.62 -5.49
C HIS A 45 14.43 -0.85 -6.63
N HIS A 46 13.66 -0.38 -7.62
CA HIS A 46 14.18 0.36 -8.76
C HIS A 46 14.38 1.86 -8.51
N CYS A 47 13.90 2.39 -7.37
CA CYS A 47 14.12 3.78 -6.99
C CYS A 47 15.61 4.07 -6.74
N GLN A 48 16.16 5.06 -7.44
CA GLN A 48 17.56 5.46 -7.29
C GLN A 48 17.72 6.53 -6.20
N LYS A 49 18.90 6.57 -5.55
CA LYS A 49 19.18 7.54 -4.48
C LYS A 49 19.12 9.01 -4.94
N SER A 50 19.43 9.27 -6.21
CA SER A 50 19.43 10.61 -6.83
C SER A 50 18.04 11.09 -7.23
N TRP A 51 17.02 10.21 -7.20
CA TRP A 51 15.69 10.56 -7.66
C TRP A 51 14.99 11.51 -6.70
N VAL A 52 14.26 12.44 -7.30
CA VAL A 52 13.40 13.41 -6.63
C VAL A 52 12.06 13.43 -7.35
N TRP A 53 10.97 13.41 -6.58
CA TRP A 53 9.61 13.53 -7.10
C TRP A 53 9.07 14.93 -6.79
N PRO A 54 9.35 15.93 -7.64
CA PRO A 54 9.04 17.33 -7.33
C PRO A 54 7.54 17.61 -7.21
N ARG A 55 6.70 16.71 -7.74
CA ARG A 55 5.26 16.91 -7.91
C ARG A 55 4.39 15.85 -7.24
N LEU A 56 4.94 14.70 -6.90
CA LEU A 56 4.14 13.57 -6.39
C LEU A 56 3.56 13.91 -5.01
N GLN A 57 2.24 13.90 -4.94
CA GLN A 57 1.43 14.21 -3.77
C GLN A 57 0.73 12.97 -3.21
N SER A 58 0.40 12.01 -4.07
CA SER A 58 -0.25 10.76 -3.66
C SER A 58 0.35 9.55 -4.33
N LEU A 59 0.59 8.51 -3.54
CA LEU A 59 1.07 7.22 -4.02
C LEU A 59 0.28 6.08 -3.37
N ALA A 60 -0.28 5.19 -4.19
CA ALA A 60 -0.99 4.00 -3.73
C ALA A 60 -0.46 2.77 -4.46
N LEU A 61 0.09 1.80 -3.74
CA LEU A 61 0.65 0.58 -4.33
C LEU A 61 0.19 -0.65 -3.56
N THR A 62 0.01 -1.76 -4.27
CA THR A 62 -0.29 -3.06 -3.67
C THR A 62 0.99 -3.82 -3.33
N SER A 63 1.01 -4.58 -2.23
CA SER A 63 2.15 -5.44 -1.88
C SER A 63 1.72 -6.69 -1.13
N SER A 64 2.11 -7.86 -1.65
CA SER A 64 1.90 -9.15 -1.00
C SER A 64 2.58 -9.25 0.38
N LEU A 65 3.65 -8.48 0.60
CA LEU A 65 4.37 -8.41 1.89
C LEU A 65 3.53 -7.86 3.07
N LEU A 66 2.32 -7.36 2.82
CA LEU A 66 1.37 -6.93 3.85
C LEU A 66 0.31 -8.00 4.18
N CYS A 67 0.47 -9.22 3.64
CA CYS A 67 -0.26 -10.40 4.07
C CYS A 67 0.21 -10.86 5.48
N SER A 68 -0.71 -11.37 6.29
CA SER A 68 -0.51 -11.91 7.65
C SER A 68 0.50 -13.05 7.73
N THR A 69 0.66 -13.80 6.64
CA THR A 69 1.64 -14.89 6.56
C THR A 69 3.02 -14.43 6.10
N SER A 70 3.15 -13.16 5.65
CA SER A 70 4.43 -12.62 5.22
C SER A 70 5.38 -12.43 6.40
N SER A 71 6.67 -12.56 6.13
CA SER A 71 7.69 -12.32 7.14
C SER A 71 7.62 -10.87 7.66
N ARG A 72 7.74 -10.71 8.99
CA ARG A 72 7.81 -9.39 9.63
C ARG A 72 8.93 -8.53 9.04
N GLU A 73 10.09 -9.12 8.77
CA GLU A 73 11.22 -8.39 8.18
C GLU A 73 10.93 -7.93 6.75
N GLY A 74 10.22 -8.72 5.94
CA GLY A 74 9.81 -8.32 4.59
C GLY A 74 8.90 -7.09 4.60
N ALA A 75 7.87 -7.09 5.47
CA ALA A 75 7.02 -5.92 5.67
C ALA A 75 7.84 -4.71 6.16
N ALA A 76 8.71 -4.91 7.15
CA ALA A 76 9.56 -3.84 7.69
C ALA A 76 10.52 -3.25 6.64
N ALA A 77 11.10 -4.09 5.79
CA ALA A 77 11.98 -3.69 4.70
C ALA A 77 11.23 -2.85 3.67
N LEU A 78 10.04 -3.29 3.25
CA LEU A 78 9.17 -2.53 2.35
C LEU A 78 8.85 -1.14 2.93
N LEU A 79 8.37 -1.09 4.17
CA LEU A 79 7.95 0.17 4.79
C LEU A 79 9.13 1.14 5.00
N ARG A 80 10.34 0.63 5.25
CA ARG A 80 11.58 1.45 5.28
C ARG A 80 11.99 1.94 3.89
N ALA A 81 11.88 1.11 2.86
CA ALA A 81 12.18 1.51 1.49
C ALA A 81 11.24 2.61 0.99
N ALA A 82 9.96 2.51 1.37
CA ALA A 82 8.95 3.52 1.13
C ALA A 82 9.29 4.84 1.83
N ALA A 83 9.62 4.81 3.13
CA ALA A 83 10.05 6.00 3.89
C ALA A 83 11.29 6.66 3.26
N LYS A 84 12.28 5.85 2.85
CA LYS A 84 13.49 6.34 2.19
C LYS A 84 13.18 7.08 0.88
N SER A 85 12.24 6.57 0.09
CA SER A 85 11.81 7.24 -1.14
C SER A 85 11.03 8.50 -0.83
N ALA A 86 10.14 8.46 0.18
CA ALA A 86 9.34 9.60 0.63
C ALA A 86 10.17 10.81 1.08
N LEU A 87 11.39 10.61 1.59
CA LEU A 87 12.32 11.70 1.90
C LEU A 87 12.63 12.59 0.68
N ASN A 88 12.51 12.06 -0.54
CA ASN A 88 12.74 12.78 -1.78
C ASN A 88 11.44 13.16 -2.52
N MET A 89 10.30 13.15 -1.82
CA MET A 89 8.98 13.52 -2.34
C MET A 89 8.47 14.77 -1.60
N PRO A 90 8.98 15.98 -1.89
CA PRO A 90 8.69 17.19 -1.11
C PRO A 90 7.21 17.60 -1.05
N LYS A 91 6.38 17.15 -2.01
CA LYS A 91 4.95 17.46 -2.05
C LYS A 91 4.07 16.29 -1.59
N LEU A 92 4.64 15.22 -1.01
CA LEU A 92 3.88 14.04 -0.62
C LEU A 92 2.92 14.36 0.53
N HIS A 93 1.62 14.20 0.28
CA HIS A 93 0.57 14.35 1.28
C HIS A 93 0.04 12.99 1.75
N THR A 94 0.04 11.99 0.87
CA THR A 94 -0.53 10.68 1.16
C THR A 94 0.28 9.56 0.51
N MET A 95 0.57 8.52 1.27
CA MET A 95 1.08 7.26 0.72
C MET A 95 0.31 6.11 1.34
N ALA A 96 -0.20 5.19 0.51
CA ALA A 96 -0.85 3.97 0.96
C ALA A 96 -0.16 2.75 0.33
N LEU A 97 0.35 1.88 1.19
CA LEU A 97 0.77 0.55 0.79
C LEU A 97 -0.25 -0.42 1.35
N TRP A 98 -0.82 -1.26 0.50
CA TRP A 98 -1.96 -2.06 0.91
C TRP A 98 -1.99 -3.44 0.27
N TYR A 99 -2.75 -4.32 0.87
CA TYR A 99 -3.05 -5.64 0.36
C TYR A 99 -4.49 -6.00 0.74
N GLY A 100 -5.16 -6.72 -0.14
CA GLY A 100 -6.52 -7.16 0.07
C GLY A 100 -6.73 -8.48 -0.66
N ALA A 101 -7.27 -9.46 0.05
CA ALA A 101 -7.69 -10.74 -0.47
C ALA A 101 -8.90 -11.21 0.34
N ARG A 102 -9.47 -12.37 -0.02
CA ARG A 102 -10.56 -12.94 0.79
C ARG A 102 -10.06 -13.19 2.22
N ARG A 103 -10.84 -12.71 3.20
CA ARG A 103 -10.63 -12.72 4.66
C ARG A 103 -9.46 -11.87 5.16
N GLU A 104 -8.78 -11.16 4.28
CA GLU A 104 -7.57 -10.45 4.65
C GLU A 104 -7.50 -9.08 4.01
N ALA A 105 -7.25 -8.07 4.84
CA ALA A 105 -6.92 -6.75 4.36
C ALA A 105 -5.90 -6.11 5.29
N CYS A 106 -4.95 -5.39 4.71
CA CYS A 106 -3.94 -4.66 5.46
C CYS A 106 -3.52 -3.42 4.69
N ALA A 107 -3.40 -2.29 5.36
CA ALA A 107 -2.82 -1.08 4.82
C ALA A 107 -1.91 -0.40 5.82
N PHE A 108 -0.79 0.08 5.31
CA PHE A 108 0.03 1.11 5.90
C PHE A 108 -0.26 2.44 5.20
N ILE A 109 -0.64 3.46 5.96
CA ILE A 109 -1.09 4.74 5.42
C ILE A 109 -0.30 5.86 6.06
N TYR A 110 0.54 6.55 5.28
CA TYR A 110 1.08 7.85 5.63
C TYR A 110 0.15 8.96 5.15
N LYS A 111 -0.09 9.96 6.00
CA LYS A 111 -0.91 11.13 5.65
C LYS A 111 -0.43 12.39 6.36
N ILE A 112 -0.36 13.50 5.62
CA ILE A 112 -0.33 14.85 6.18
C ILE A 112 -1.74 15.44 6.13
N ARG A 113 -2.23 15.95 7.26
CA ARG A 113 -3.50 16.69 7.35
C ARG A 113 -3.36 17.82 8.36
N ALA A 114 -3.73 19.03 7.95
CA ALA A 114 -3.76 20.21 8.82
C ALA A 114 -2.45 20.44 9.60
N GLY A 115 -1.30 20.26 8.93
CA GLY A 115 0.02 20.46 9.54
C GLY A 115 0.52 19.30 10.43
N THR A 116 -0.19 18.18 10.44
CA THR A 116 0.18 16.98 11.22
C THR A 116 0.41 15.79 10.30
N ALA A 117 1.52 15.09 10.47
CA ALA A 117 1.79 13.83 9.79
C ALA A 117 1.45 12.64 10.69
N SER A 118 0.84 11.60 10.11
CA SER A 118 0.61 10.33 10.78
C SER A 118 0.94 9.14 9.90
N ILE A 119 1.26 8.02 10.54
CA ILE A 119 1.26 6.68 9.95
C ILE A 119 0.17 5.85 10.63
N THR A 120 -0.68 5.23 9.83
CA THR A 120 -1.77 4.37 10.30
C THR A 120 -1.56 2.95 9.79
N SER A 121 -1.57 1.98 10.70
CA SER A 121 -1.78 0.58 10.35
C SER A 121 -3.27 0.26 10.44
N ARG A 122 -3.87 -0.26 9.37
CA ARG A 122 -5.26 -0.73 9.38
C ARG A 122 -5.35 -2.12 8.77
N SER A 123 -5.80 -3.11 9.54
CA SER A 123 -5.73 -4.51 9.09
C SER A 123 -6.75 -5.42 9.76
N THR A 124 -7.05 -6.57 9.14
CA THR A 124 -7.87 -7.66 9.73
C THR A 124 -7.11 -8.53 10.72
N TRP A 125 -5.79 -8.36 10.80
CA TRP A 125 -4.90 -9.06 11.72
C TRP A 125 -4.07 -8.04 12.51
N HIS A 126 -3.39 -8.49 13.57
CA HIS A 126 -2.66 -7.57 14.45
C HIS A 126 -1.31 -7.14 13.84
N MET A 127 -1.33 -6.08 13.02
CA MET A 127 -0.14 -5.39 12.52
C MET A 127 0.21 -4.20 13.42
N ASP A 128 0.87 -4.49 14.54
CA ASP A 128 1.31 -3.45 15.49
C ASP A 128 2.63 -2.81 15.04
N LEU A 129 2.58 -1.53 14.69
CA LEU A 129 3.75 -0.73 14.27
C LEU A 129 4.79 -0.55 15.38
N ASN A 130 4.42 -0.68 16.66
CA ASN A 130 5.34 -0.58 17.79
C ASN A 130 6.38 -1.71 17.77
N HIS A 131 6.07 -2.85 17.16
CA HIS A 131 7.02 -3.93 16.92
C HIS A 131 8.01 -3.65 15.78
N TYR A 132 7.91 -2.49 15.12
CA TYR A 132 8.76 -2.07 14.01
C TYR A 132 9.46 -0.73 14.29
N PRO A 133 10.35 -0.64 15.30
CA PRO A 133 10.97 0.63 15.69
C PRO A 133 11.80 1.26 14.57
N GLY A 134 12.39 0.45 13.68
CA GLY A 134 13.09 0.94 12.49
C GLY A 134 12.17 1.61 11.46
N VAL A 135 10.92 1.15 11.34
CA VAL A 135 9.91 1.75 10.46
C VAL A 135 9.45 3.07 11.04
N ILE A 136 9.10 3.11 12.34
CA ILE A 136 8.69 4.35 13.03
C ILE A 136 9.78 5.41 12.88
N ARG A 137 11.05 5.07 13.16
CA ARG A 137 12.18 6.00 13.03
C ARG A 137 12.33 6.54 11.61
N ALA A 138 12.22 5.67 10.59
CA ALA A 138 12.34 6.07 9.20
C ALA A 138 11.24 7.06 8.79
N TRP A 139 9.99 6.80 9.18
CA TRP A 139 8.87 7.70 8.90
C TRP A 139 8.89 8.96 9.77
N ASN A 140 9.46 8.92 10.98
CA ASN A 140 9.68 10.11 11.78
C ASN A 140 10.62 11.09 11.05
N ASN A 141 11.66 10.59 10.39
CA ASN A 141 12.55 11.42 9.58
C ASN A 141 11.81 12.08 8.40
N VAL A 142 10.85 11.39 7.79
CA VAL A 142 10.00 11.95 6.71
C VAL A 142 9.16 13.10 7.28
N SER A 143 8.49 12.88 8.41
CA SER A 143 7.70 13.91 9.10
C SER A 143 8.54 15.11 9.51
N PHE A 144 9.70 14.87 10.12
CA PHE A 144 10.58 15.94 10.60
C PHE A 144 11.15 16.77 9.45
N LYS A 145 11.47 16.14 8.31
CA LYS A 145 11.89 16.86 7.10
C LYS A 145 10.78 17.72 6.51
N ALA A 146 9.54 17.24 6.52
CA ALA A 146 8.41 17.94 5.91
C ALA A 146 7.79 19.02 6.81
N LEU A 147 7.71 18.78 8.12
CA LEU A 147 6.90 19.56 9.07
C LEU A 147 7.65 19.97 10.34
N HIS A 148 8.91 19.55 10.54
CA HIS A 148 9.67 19.74 11.77
C HIS A 148 8.96 19.26 13.04
N ARG A 149 8.20 18.17 12.91
CA ARG A 149 7.41 17.55 13.98
C ARG A 149 7.54 16.04 13.94
N ASP A 150 7.42 15.42 15.10
CA ASP A 150 7.34 13.97 15.21
C ASP A 150 6.06 13.43 14.56
N ILE A 151 6.15 12.19 14.10
CA ILE A 151 5.06 11.50 13.44
C ILE A 151 4.11 10.86 14.46
N HIS A 152 2.81 10.99 14.22
CA HIS A 152 1.82 10.27 15.00
C HIS A 152 1.66 8.84 14.50
N VAL A 153 1.68 7.87 15.40
CA VAL A 153 1.43 6.46 15.09
C VAL A 153 0.00 6.13 15.48
N CYS A 154 -0.78 5.61 14.52
CA CYS A 154 -2.17 5.23 14.69
C CYS A 154 -2.36 3.77 14.27
N GLN A 155 -3.36 3.11 14.86
CA GLN A 155 -3.71 1.72 14.54
C GLN A 155 -5.22 1.56 14.49
N GLY A 156 -5.71 0.66 13.64
CA GLY A 156 -7.11 0.30 13.55
C GLY A 156 -7.30 -1.15 13.13
N LEU A 157 -7.98 -1.93 13.96
CA LEU A 157 -8.37 -3.28 13.60
C LEU A 157 -9.66 -3.25 12.77
N ILE A 158 -9.68 -4.01 11.69
CA ILE A 158 -10.88 -4.27 10.88
C ILE A 158 -11.54 -5.51 11.47
N GLN A 159 -12.78 -5.38 11.93
CA GLN A 159 -13.55 -6.49 12.51
C GLN A 159 -14.48 -7.15 11.47
N GLU A 160 -14.70 -6.47 10.35
CA GLU A 160 -15.56 -6.91 9.27
C GLU A 160 -14.92 -8.05 8.47
N VAL A 161 -15.77 -8.96 7.99
CA VAL A 161 -15.34 -10.06 7.14
C VAL A 161 -15.08 -9.54 5.72
N ILE A 162 -13.85 -9.71 5.25
CA ILE A 162 -13.46 -9.33 3.88
C ILE A 162 -13.87 -10.46 2.93
N GLU A 163 -14.90 -10.25 2.11
CA GLU A 163 -15.38 -11.28 1.18
C GLU A 163 -14.88 -11.09 -0.25
N SER A 164 -14.34 -9.91 -0.55
CA SER A 164 -13.86 -9.55 -1.89
C SER A 164 -12.77 -8.48 -1.84
N HIS A 165 -12.07 -8.28 -2.96
CA HIS A 165 -11.14 -7.16 -3.13
C HIS A 165 -11.84 -5.80 -2.98
N GLY A 166 -13.10 -5.68 -3.41
CA GLY A 166 -13.90 -4.47 -3.21
C GLY A 166 -14.19 -4.21 -1.73
N ASP A 167 -14.48 -5.25 -0.94
CA ASP A 167 -14.63 -5.11 0.50
C ASP A 167 -13.33 -4.68 1.16
N ALA A 168 -12.19 -5.26 0.75
CA ALA A 168 -10.88 -4.83 1.24
C ALA A 168 -10.65 -3.32 1.00
N ILE A 169 -10.83 -2.84 -0.23
CA ILE A 169 -10.67 -1.40 -0.55
C ILE A 169 -11.61 -0.54 0.31
N HIS A 170 -12.86 -0.96 0.47
CA HIS A 170 -13.85 -0.23 1.25
C HIS A 170 -13.48 -0.11 2.73
N TYR A 171 -13.12 -1.22 3.37
CA TYR A 171 -12.83 -1.25 4.82
C TYR A 171 -11.44 -0.71 5.16
N LEU A 172 -10.48 -0.76 4.23
CA LEU A 172 -9.18 -0.12 4.40
C LEU A 172 -9.27 1.42 4.45
N ARG A 173 -10.31 2.00 3.82
CA ARG A 173 -10.53 3.46 3.73
C ARG A 173 -9.25 4.21 3.33
N LEU A 174 -8.66 3.77 2.22
CA LEU A 174 -7.43 4.35 1.68
C LEU A 174 -7.67 5.85 1.36
N PRO A 175 -6.73 6.74 1.69
CA PRO A 175 -6.90 8.19 1.48
C PRO A 175 -6.70 8.60 0.01
N CYS A 176 -6.21 7.68 -0.82
CA CYS A 176 -5.97 7.81 -2.23
C CYS A 176 -7.06 7.05 -3.02
N THR A 177 -7.55 7.65 -4.09
CA THR A 177 -8.50 7.01 -5.00
C THR A 177 -7.79 5.90 -5.77
N VAL A 178 -7.86 4.66 -5.28
CA VAL A 178 -7.35 3.46 -5.99
C VAL A 178 -8.36 2.91 -7.01
N ILE A 179 -9.62 3.30 -6.85
CA ILE A 179 -10.74 2.97 -7.71
C ILE A 179 -11.80 4.06 -7.56
N ASP A 180 -12.51 4.36 -8.64
CA ASP A 180 -13.66 5.25 -8.60
C ASP A 180 -14.77 4.72 -7.66
N PRO A 181 -15.40 5.56 -6.83
CA PRO A 181 -16.43 5.13 -5.87
C PRO A 181 -17.63 4.38 -6.50
N VAL A 182 -18.06 4.76 -7.71
CA VAL A 182 -19.16 4.09 -8.40
C VAL A 182 -18.72 2.70 -8.84
N SER A 183 -17.52 2.61 -9.42
CA SER A 183 -16.91 1.32 -9.80
C SER A 183 -16.73 0.39 -8.60
N LEU A 184 -16.30 0.93 -7.45
CA LEU A 184 -16.18 0.16 -6.22
C LEU A 184 -17.52 -0.39 -5.76
N TRP A 185 -18.57 0.43 -5.79
CA TRP A 185 -19.92 -0.01 -5.44
C TRP A 185 -20.41 -1.13 -6.38
N GLN A 186 -20.18 -1.00 -7.69
CA GLN A 186 -20.54 -2.03 -8.67
C GLN A 186 -19.84 -3.36 -8.38
N ILE A 187 -18.52 -3.35 -8.18
CA ILE A 187 -17.73 -4.55 -7.86
C ILE A 187 -18.26 -5.25 -6.61
N ARG A 188 -18.56 -4.48 -5.54
CA ARG A 188 -19.09 -5.05 -4.30
C ARG A 188 -20.47 -5.68 -4.50
N ARG A 189 -21.34 -5.03 -5.29
CA ARG A 189 -22.67 -5.53 -5.61
C ARG A 189 -22.61 -6.81 -6.46
N GLU A 190 -21.72 -6.87 -7.44
CA GLU A 190 -21.49 -8.05 -8.27
C GLU A 190 -20.95 -9.22 -7.46
N ALA A 191 -19.95 -8.96 -6.59
CA ALA A 191 -19.41 -9.97 -5.69
C ALA A 191 -20.48 -10.53 -4.74
N ALA A 192 -21.42 -9.71 -4.26
CA ALA A 192 -22.53 -10.16 -3.43
C ALA A 192 -23.52 -11.04 -4.23
N ARG A 193 -23.82 -10.71 -5.48
CA ARG A 193 -24.70 -11.51 -6.36
C ARG A 193 -24.09 -12.88 -6.69
N SER A 194 -22.81 -12.93 -7.03
CA SER A 194 -22.12 -14.18 -7.31
C SER A 194 -22.09 -15.13 -6.12
N ARG A 195 -22.14 -14.61 -4.88
CA ARG A 195 -22.26 -15.42 -3.65
C ARG A 195 -23.65 -16.05 -3.52
N ILE A 196 -24.71 -15.29 -3.78
CA ILE A 196 -26.09 -15.79 -3.71
C ILE A 196 -26.29 -16.95 -4.69
N ASN A 197 -25.69 -16.87 -5.88
CA ASN A 197 -25.82 -17.90 -6.91
C ASN A 197 -24.91 -19.14 -6.70
N ALA A 198 -24.00 -19.10 -5.72
CA ALA A 198 -23.05 -20.18 -5.44
C ALA A 198 -23.44 -21.02 -4.21
N ASN A 199 -24.51 -20.63 -3.50
CA ASN A 199 -25.13 -21.37 -2.40
C ASN A 199 -26.45 -21.97 -2.86
#